data_AF-A0A1C3KT29-F1
#
_entry.id   AF-A0A1C3KT29-F1
#
_cell.length_a   1.000
_cell.length_b   1.000
_cell.length_c   1.000
_cell.angle_alpha   90.00
_cell.angle_beta   90.00
_cell.angle_gamma   90.00
#
_symmetry.space_group_name_H-M   'P 1'
#
loop_
_entity.id
_entity.type
_entity.pdbx_description
1 polymer ?
#
loop_
_entity_poly.entity_id
_entity_poly.type
_entity_poly.pdbx_seq_one_letter_code
_entity_poly.pdbx_strand_id
1 'polypeptide(L)'
;MRIFVVTLLFLYFVLVNSANCLFKNVLSRFYCNSENCYSILGVGENATVNDIRMSYYRQIENIKEKYNPEKKKKIIKAYKILINKQTRKYYDYYLKNPNSIINIINLIFYCIYKLLKIIIILMLIIFIFCLFKYIYIKYNIKINIKKYSKKKLFKKYVQDRILKEHPNYRSYDLNTKRKVEEDIEIKVFQEMELSDKKPTQSKNSGSGSSGGGSNGGSGSVTDLLIVQLLLLPKYILFYILWNIKWVVKYTILKEEYDDCDKMYITRKCMNIPLKKWNILREDEKKMLMKKKLWIKENQEEFFEEIKEKQRLHKISSAKYKKQMRMKKKGFSFNYND
;
A
#
# COMPACT_ATOMS: atom_id res chain seq x y z
N MET A 1 15.70 -18.58 45.83
CA MET A 1 14.59 -17.62 46.04
C MET A 1 15.08 -16.20 46.31
N ARG A 2 15.76 -15.88 47.43
CA ARG A 2 16.17 -14.50 47.78
C ARG A 2 17.09 -13.80 46.75
N ILE A 3 18.08 -14.52 46.20
CA ILE A 3 19.01 -13.97 45.19
C ILE A 3 18.28 -13.65 43.88
N PHE A 4 17.35 -14.51 43.45
CA PHE A 4 16.54 -14.29 42.25
C PHE A 4 15.62 -13.07 42.35
N VAL A 5 15.06 -12.80 43.54
CA VAL A 5 14.21 -11.62 43.79
C VAL A 5 15.05 -10.34 43.77
N VAL A 6 16.26 -10.35 44.35
CA VAL A 6 17.18 -9.20 44.31
C VAL A 6 17.66 -8.92 42.89
N THR A 7 17.97 -9.95 42.10
CA THR A 7 18.34 -9.77 40.68
C THR A 7 17.17 -9.26 39.83
N LEU A 8 15.93 -9.70 40.09
CA LEU A 8 14.73 -9.22 39.40
C LEU A 8 14.42 -7.76 39.75
N LEU A 9 14.56 -7.36 41.02
CA LEU A 9 14.40 -5.98 41.47
C LEU A 9 15.48 -5.06 40.88
N PHE A 10 16.73 -5.54 40.83
CA PHE A 10 17.83 -4.81 40.20
C PHE A 10 17.63 -4.66 38.69
N LEU A 11 17.21 -5.73 38.00
CA LEU A 11 16.88 -5.69 36.58
C LEU A 11 15.71 -4.75 36.30
N TYR A 12 14.66 -4.78 37.12
CA TYR A 12 13.53 -3.85 37.04
C TYR A 12 13.98 -2.40 37.24
N PHE A 13 14.83 -2.14 38.24
CA PHE A 13 15.34 -0.79 38.52
C PHE A 13 16.22 -0.26 37.37
N VAL A 14 17.07 -1.12 36.78
CA VAL A 14 17.87 -0.80 35.59
C VAL A 14 16.96 -0.54 34.37
N LEU A 15 15.92 -1.35 34.17
CA LEU A 15 14.95 -1.17 33.09
C LEU A 15 14.15 0.14 33.24
N VAL A 16 13.69 0.47 34.45
CA VAL A 16 12.94 1.71 34.73
C VAL A 16 13.83 2.94 34.56
N ASN A 17 15.07 2.90 35.06
CA ASN A 17 16.01 4.02 34.90
C ASN A 17 16.44 4.23 33.45
N SER A 18 16.70 3.15 32.71
CA SER A 18 17.03 3.23 31.28
C SER A 18 15.86 3.77 30.47
N ALA A 19 14.62 3.34 30.76
CA ALA A 19 13.41 3.87 30.13
C ALA A 19 13.22 5.36 30.42
N ASN A 20 13.33 5.79 31.68
CA ASN A 20 13.23 7.20 32.07
C ASN A 20 14.28 8.09 31.39
N CYS A 21 15.52 7.60 31.26
CA CYS A 21 16.59 8.30 30.53
C CYS A 21 16.26 8.42 29.04
N LEU A 22 15.79 7.33 28.42
CA LEU A 22 15.41 7.31 27.00
C LEU A 22 14.25 8.28 26.73
N PHE A 23 13.24 8.31 27.60
CA PHE A 23 12.12 9.25 27.49
C PHE A 23 12.55 10.70 27.64
N LYS A 24 13.43 11.01 28.60
CA LYS A 24 13.98 12.37 28.78
C LYS A 24 14.73 12.85 27.54
N ASN A 25 15.49 11.96 26.89
CA ASN A 25 16.21 12.25 25.66
C ASN A 25 15.27 12.46 24.46
N VAL A 26 14.20 11.67 24.35
CA VAL A 26 13.18 11.84 23.29
C VAL A 26 12.45 13.18 23.43
N LEU A 27 12.05 13.53 24.65
CA LEU A 27 11.34 14.78 24.91
C LEU A 27 12.20 16.02 24.70
N SER A 28 13.43 16.02 25.23
CA SER A 28 14.37 17.13 25.03
C SER A 28 14.62 17.35 23.53
N ARG A 29 14.82 16.27 22.77
CA ARG A 29 15.01 16.32 21.32
C ARG A 29 13.77 16.78 20.56
N PHE A 30 12.56 16.60 21.08
CA PHE A 30 11.35 17.17 20.48
C PHE A 30 11.28 18.68 20.71
N TYR A 31 11.56 19.15 21.92
CA TYR A 31 11.52 20.57 22.29
C TYR A 31 12.81 21.31 21.89
N CYS A 32 13.46 22.06 22.79
CA CYS A 32 14.67 22.84 22.48
C CYS A 32 15.97 22.18 22.95
N ASN A 33 16.01 20.84 22.94
CA ASN A 33 17.13 20.04 23.45
C ASN A 33 17.38 20.38 24.92
N SER A 34 18.59 20.84 25.27
CA SER A 34 19.01 21.23 26.61
C SER A 34 18.73 22.71 26.94
N GLU A 35 18.37 23.53 25.96
CA GLU A 35 18.12 24.96 26.13
C GLU A 35 16.62 25.25 26.27
N ASN A 36 16.25 26.30 27.00
CA ASN A 36 14.85 26.70 27.12
C ASN A 36 14.40 27.42 25.83
N CYS A 37 13.27 27.02 25.25
CA CYS A 37 12.70 27.68 24.08
C CYS A 37 12.41 29.18 24.30
N TYR A 38 12.07 29.57 25.53
CA TYR A 38 11.87 30.97 25.92
C TYR A 38 13.19 31.77 25.85
N SER A 39 14.28 31.20 26.36
CA SER A 39 15.59 31.85 26.34
C SER A 39 16.18 31.92 24.93
N ILE A 40 15.96 30.91 24.08
CA ILE A 40 16.38 30.94 22.68
C ILE A 40 15.73 32.13 21.95
N LEU A 41 14.45 32.38 22.19
CA LEU A 41 13.71 33.49 21.60
C LEU A 41 13.83 34.81 22.37
N GLY A 42 14.50 34.84 23.53
CA GLY A 42 14.64 36.04 24.36
C GLY A 42 13.30 36.61 24.86
N VAL A 43 12.31 35.75 25.12
CA VAL A 43 10.97 36.13 25.57
C VAL A 43 10.64 35.46 26.90
N GLY A 44 9.85 36.13 27.76
CA GLY A 44 9.41 35.57 29.04
C GLY A 44 8.27 34.56 28.91
N GLU A 45 8.04 33.76 29.97
CA GLU A 45 6.97 32.76 30.01
C GLU A 45 5.56 33.35 29.83
N ASN A 46 5.39 34.63 30.18
CA ASN A 46 4.13 35.37 30.07
C ASN A 46 3.97 36.11 28.73
N ALA A 47 4.93 36.00 27.81
CA ALA A 47 4.91 36.72 26.54
C ALA A 47 3.68 36.37 25.69
N THR A 48 3.08 37.36 25.04
CA THR A 48 1.94 37.12 24.15
C THR A 48 2.38 36.47 22.84
N VAL A 49 1.42 35.95 22.07
CA VAL A 49 1.68 35.36 20.75
C VAL A 49 2.32 36.39 19.80
N ASN A 50 1.93 37.66 19.93
CA ASN A 50 2.51 38.74 19.14
C ASN A 50 3.97 39.01 19.54
N ASP A 51 4.27 39.02 20.84
CA ASP A 51 5.65 39.25 21.31
C ASP A 51 6.60 38.15 20.83
N ILE A 52 6.15 36.90 20.88
CA ILE A 52 6.89 35.74 20.36
C ILE A 52 7.15 35.88 18.85
N ARG A 53 6.14 36.34 18.10
CA ARG A 53 6.24 36.55 16.65
C ARG A 53 7.22 37.68 16.32
N MET A 54 7.12 38.80 17.03
CA MET A 54 8.00 39.95 16.84
C MET A 54 9.46 39.60 17.17
N SER A 55 9.69 38.89 18.28
CA SER A 55 11.04 38.45 18.65
C SER A 55 11.64 37.49 17.61
N TYR A 56 10.85 36.54 17.13
CA TYR A 56 11.28 35.62 16.07
C TYR A 56 11.74 36.37 14.81
N TYR A 57 10.96 37.34 14.32
CA TYR A 57 11.34 38.10 13.12
C TYR A 57 12.63 38.89 13.31
N ARG A 58 12.78 39.59 14.45
CA ARG A 58 14.02 40.32 14.79
C ARG A 58 15.25 39.40 14.79
N GLN A 59 15.14 38.22 15.40
CA GLN A 59 16.26 37.28 15.45
C GLN A 59 16.61 36.69 14.08
N ILE A 60 15.62 36.42 13.23
CA ILE A 60 15.86 35.90 11.87
C ILE A 60 16.53 36.96 10.99
N GLU A 61 16.16 38.22 11.15
CA GLU A 61 16.77 39.35 10.44
C GLU A 61 18.25 39.51 10.81
N ASN A 62 18.56 39.53 12.10
CA ASN A 62 19.95 39.61 12.59
C ASN A 62 20.83 38.42 12.15
N ILE A 63 20.24 37.25 11.84
CA ILE A 63 20.98 36.07 11.34
C ILE A 63 21.23 36.13 9.84
N LYS A 64 20.46 36.93 9.08
CA LYS A 64 20.76 37.13 7.65
C LYS A 64 22.11 37.83 7.47
N GLU A 65 22.49 38.70 8.41
CA GLU A 65 23.78 39.39 8.41
C GLU A 65 24.96 38.47 8.78
N LYS A 66 24.76 37.52 9.70
CA LYS A 66 25.77 36.54 10.14
C LYS A 66 25.21 35.13 9.98
N TYR A 67 25.33 34.56 8.77
CA TYR A 67 24.70 33.29 8.42
C TYR A 67 25.23 32.13 9.28
N ASN A 68 24.46 31.74 10.31
CA ASN A 68 24.68 30.53 11.09
C ASN A 68 23.47 29.59 10.97
N PRO A 69 23.60 28.46 10.24
CA PRO A 69 22.48 27.57 9.97
C PRO A 69 21.97 26.84 11.23
N GLU A 70 22.85 26.56 12.21
CA GLU A 70 22.45 25.87 13.44
C GLU A 70 21.64 26.76 14.36
N LYS A 71 22.09 28.01 14.54
CA LYS A 71 21.37 29.02 15.33
C LYS A 71 19.99 29.28 14.74
N LYS A 72 19.92 29.40 13.40
CA LYS A 72 18.65 29.52 12.67
C LYS A 72 17.71 28.34 12.94
N LYS A 73 18.21 27.10 12.91
CA LYS A 73 17.41 25.90 13.21
C LYS A 73 16.85 25.93 14.63
N LYS A 74 17.66 26.30 15.64
CA LYS A 74 17.23 26.42 17.04
C LYS A 74 16.09 27.43 17.21
N ILE A 75 16.22 28.61 16.60
CA ILE A 75 15.21 29.68 16.67
C ILE A 75 13.91 29.27 16.01
N ILE A 76 13.98 28.69 14.81
CA ILE A 76 12.78 28.17 14.11
C ILE A 76 12.09 27.10 14.94
N LYS A 77 12.85 26.24 15.62
CA LYS A 77 12.30 25.17 16.47
C LYS A 77 11.61 25.75 17.70
N ALA A 78 12.26 26.67 18.43
CA ALA A 78 11.69 27.36 19.57
C ALA A 78 10.39 28.10 19.18
N TYR A 79 10.41 28.81 18.05
CA TYR A 79 9.24 29.51 17.54
C TYR A 79 8.07 28.56 17.23
N LYS A 80 8.34 27.43 16.55
CA LYS A 80 7.31 26.42 16.25
C LYS A 80 6.63 25.86 17.50
N ILE A 81 7.38 25.73 18.61
CA ILE A 81 6.85 25.21 19.87
C ILE A 81 6.01 26.28 20.58
N LEU A 82 6.52 27.52 20.67
CA LEU A 82 5.87 28.60 21.43
C LEU A 82 4.69 29.26 20.70
N ILE A 83 4.65 29.23 19.36
CA ILE A 83 3.61 29.92 18.58
C ILE A 83 2.23 29.28 18.73
N ASN A 84 2.16 27.96 18.86
CA ASN A 84 0.90 27.24 18.99
C ASN A 84 0.54 27.09 20.48
N LYS A 85 -0.66 27.56 20.84
CA LYS A 85 -1.17 27.55 22.21
C LYS A 85 -1.13 26.17 22.86
N GLN A 86 -1.43 25.10 22.09
CA GLN A 86 -1.44 23.74 22.62
C GLN A 86 -0.02 23.21 22.89
N THR A 87 0.91 23.41 21.96
CA THR A 87 2.30 22.96 22.12
C THR A 87 3.03 23.74 23.20
N ARG A 88 2.73 25.05 23.32
CA ARG A 88 3.21 25.90 24.41
C ARG A 88 2.70 25.38 25.77
N LYS A 89 1.41 25.06 25.90
CA LYS A 89 0.85 24.46 27.13
C LYS A 89 1.57 23.17 27.52
N TYR A 90 1.87 22.29 26.56
CA TYR A 90 2.62 21.06 26.84
C TYR A 90 4.06 21.35 27.26
N TYR A 91 4.69 22.35 26.64
CA TYR A 91 6.04 22.77 27.00
C TYR A 91 6.10 23.39 28.40
N ASP A 92 5.14 24.24 28.76
CA ASP A 92 5.05 24.85 30.09
C ASP A 92 4.81 23.79 31.18
N TYR A 93 4.00 22.77 30.89
CA TYR A 93 3.81 21.63 31.78
C TYR A 93 5.07 20.77 31.90
N TYR A 94 5.83 20.61 30.82
CA TYR A 94 7.13 19.92 30.82
C TYR A 94 8.17 20.64 31.68
N LEU A 95 8.26 21.97 31.61
CA LEU A 95 9.18 22.76 32.44
C LEU A 95 8.90 22.57 33.93
N LYS A 96 7.62 22.49 34.32
CA LYS A 96 7.20 22.26 35.71
C LYS A 96 7.37 20.81 36.16
N ASN A 97 7.19 19.84 35.26
CA ASN A 97 7.15 18.41 35.58
C ASN A 97 7.99 17.57 34.60
N PRO A 98 9.33 17.67 34.62
CA PRO A 98 10.18 17.04 33.61
C PRO A 98 10.12 15.52 33.60
N ASN A 99 9.83 14.87 34.74
CA ASN A 99 9.79 13.41 34.88
C ASN A 99 8.37 12.81 34.73
N SER A 100 7.36 13.62 34.39
CA SER A 100 5.98 13.14 34.29
C SER A 100 5.69 12.42 32.97
N ILE A 101 5.14 11.21 33.06
CA ILE A 101 4.69 10.39 31.91
C ILE A 101 3.61 11.12 31.10
N ILE A 102 2.84 12.01 31.73
CA ILE A 102 1.77 12.79 31.09
C ILE A 102 2.32 13.64 29.92
N ASN A 103 3.56 14.12 30.01
CA ASN A 103 4.17 14.86 28.90
C ASN A 103 4.39 13.98 27.66
N ILE A 104 4.80 12.73 27.87
CA ILE A 104 5.02 11.75 26.78
C ILE A 104 3.69 11.44 26.11
N ILE A 105 2.63 11.24 26.92
CA ILE A 105 1.28 11.02 26.42
C ILE A 105 0.82 12.22 25.57
N ASN A 106 0.97 13.45 26.08
CA ASN A 106 0.62 14.67 25.35
C ASN A 106 1.38 14.81 24.03
N LEU A 107 2.67 14.45 24.01
CA LEU A 107 3.50 14.43 22.82
C LEU A 107 3.00 13.40 21.79
N ILE A 108 2.70 12.18 22.23
CA ILE A 108 2.17 11.11 21.38
C ILE A 108 0.83 11.54 20.78
N PHE A 109 -0.09 12.07 21.60
CA PHE A 109 -1.37 12.60 21.11
C PHE A 109 -1.19 13.73 20.10
N TYR A 110 -0.24 14.64 20.32
CA TYR A 110 0.07 15.70 19.35
C TYR A 110 0.56 15.14 18.01
N CYS A 111 1.48 14.17 18.05
CA CYS A 111 1.98 13.49 16.85
C CYS A 111 0.87 12.74 16.10
N ILE A 112 0.02 12.01 16.82
CA ILE A 112 -1.13 11.28 16.27
C ILE A 112 -2.11 12.27 15.64
N TYR A 113 -2.48 13.35 16.33
CA TYR A 113 -3.39 14.36 15.80
C TYR A 113 -2.87 14.98 14.50
N LYS A 114 -1.57 15.30 14.44
CA LYS A 114 -0.94 15.83 13.22
C LYS A 114 -0.98 14.82 12.08
N LEU A 115 -0.71 13.55 12.36
CA LEU A 115 -0.77 12.46 11.37
C LEU A 115 -2.21 12.26 10.87
N LEU A 116 -3.19 12.21 11.78
CA LEU A 116 -4.61 12.09 11.47
C LEU A 116 -5.11 13.25 10.61
N LYS A 117 -4.69 14.49 10.90
CA LYS A 117 -5.04 15.65 10.08
C LYS A 117 -4.60 15.47 8.62
N ILE A 118 -3.39 14.96 8.39
CA ILE A 118 -2.87 14.68 7.04
C ILE A 118 -3.67 13.56 6.38
N ILE A 119 -3.97 12.48 7.13
CA ILE A 119 -4.76 11.35 6.64
C ILE A 119 -6.17 11.81 6.23
N ILE A 120 -6.84 12.63 7.04
CA ILE A 120 -8.19 13.15 6.74
C ILE A 120 -8.18 13.97 5.44
N ILE A 121 -7.18 14.85 5.26
CA ILE A 121 -7.04 15.64 4.03
C ILE A 121 -6.84 14.73 2.82
N LEU A 122 -5.98 13.71 2.94
CA LEU A 122 -5.74 12.74 1.87
C LEU A 122 -7.02 11.94 1.53
N MET A 123 -7.77 11.52 2.54
CA MET A 123 -9.05 10.82 2.36
C MET A 123 -10.09 11.70 1.66
N LEU A 124 -10.14 13.00 1.97
CA LEU A 124 -10.99 13.98 1.29
C LEU A 124 -10.64 14.11 -0.19
N ILE A 125 -9.35 14.22 -0.51
CA ILE A 125 -8.87 14.28 -1.90
C ILE A 125 -9.26 13.00 -2.65
N ILE A 126 -9.02 11.83 -2.06
CA ILE A 126 -9.38 10.53 -2.65
C ILE A 126 -10.90 10.47 -2.89
N PHE A 127 -11.71 10.92 -1.94
CA PHE A 127 -13.16 10.95 -2.07
C PHE A 127 -13.62 11.83 -3.25
N ILE A 128 -13.01 12.99 -3.45
CA ILE A 128 -13.28 13.86 -4.60
C ILE A 128 -12.93 13.15 -5.91
N PHE A 129 -11.77 12.49 -5.99
CA PHE A 129 -11.40 11.69 -7.16
C PHE A 129 -12.39 10.55 -7.42
N CYS A 130 -12.96 9.94 -6.37
CA CYS A 130 -13.99 8.92 -6.50
C CYS A 130 -15.27 9.48 -7.12
N LEU A 131 -15.72 10.65 -6.65
CA LEU A 131 -16.89 11.32 -7.21
C LEU A 131 -16.68 11.68 -8.68
N PHE A 132 -15.51 12.24 -9.02
CA PHE A 132 -15.18 12.58 -10.40
C PHE A 132 -15.15 11.33 -11.29
N LYS A 133 -14.52 10.24 -10.84
CA LYS A 133 -14.49 8.96 -11.55
C LYS A 133 -15.90 8.38 -11.73
N TYR A 134 -16.74 8.43 -10.71
CA TYR A 134 -18.12 7.95 -10.77
C TYR A 134 -18.95 8.75 -11.81
N ILE A 135 -18.85 10.09 -11.77
CA ILE A 135 -19.53 10.97 -12.74
C ILE A 135 -19.01 10.69 -14.16
N TYR A 136 -17.69 10.57 -14.32
CA TYR A 136 -17.07 10.27 -15.61
C TYR A 136 -17.55 8.93 -16.19
N ILE A 137 -17.56 7.86 -15.39
CA ILE A 137 -18.07 6.54 -15.82
C ILE A 137 -19.55 6.65 -16.20
N LYS A 138 -20.38 7.28 -15.36
CA LYS A 138 -21.81 7.46 -15.62
C LYS A 138 -22.06 8.22 -16.92
N TYR A 139 -21.29 9.27 -17.17
CA TYR A 139 -21.36 10.05 -18.41
C TYR A 139 -20.94 9.23 -19.63
N ASN A 140 -19.82 8.50 -19.52
CA ASN A 140 -19.31 7.69 -20.63
C ASN A 140 -20.25 6.54 -20.99
N ILE A 141 -20.88 5.89 -19.99
CA ILE A 141 -21.93 4.88 -20.21
C ILE A 141 -23.08 5.48 -21.02
N LYS A 142 -23.60 6.66 -20.65
CA LYS A 142 -24.69 7.31 -21.39
C LYS A 142 -24.32 7.60 -22.85
N ILE A 143 -23.10 8.08 -23.10
CA ILE A 143 -22.62 8.31 -24.47
C ILE A 143 -22.56 7.00 -25.25
N ASN A 144 -22.00 5.96 -24.64
CA ASN A 144 -21.82 4.68 -25.33
C ASN A 144 -23.16 4.00 -25.60
N ILE A 145 -24.10 4.00 -24.66
CA ILE A 145 -25.47 3.51 -24.89
C ILE A 145 -26.12 4.24 -26.07
N LYS A 146 -26.01 5.59 -26.16
CA LYS A 146 -26.53 6.33 -27.34
C LYS A 146 -25.89 5.92 -28.67
N LYS A 147 -24.62 5.48 -28.66
CA LYS A 147 -23.96 4.94 -29.86
C LYS A 147 -24.47 3.52 -30.18
N TYR A 148 -24.64 2.68 -29.17
CA TYR A 148 -25.10 1.30 -29.32
C TYR A 148 -26.58 1.20 -29.66
N SER A 149 -27.42 2.11 -29.16
CA SER A 149 -28.86 2.14 -29.43
C SER A 149 -29.17 2.40 -30.91
N LYS A 150 -28.22 2.88 -31.71
CA LYS A 150 -28.33 2.95 -33.17
C LYS A 150 -28.26 1.58 -33.85
N LYS A 151 -27.66 0.56 -33.20
CA LYS A 151 -27.53 -0.80 -33.76
C LYS A 151 -28.84 -1.58 -33.57
N LYS A 152 -29.31 -2.22 -34.65
CA LYS A 152 -30.54 -3.03 -34.63
C LYS A 152 -30.47 -4.21 -33.64
N LEU A 153 -29.30 -4.84 -33.55
CA LEU A 153 -29.04 -5.97 -32.65
C LEU A 153 -29.25 -5.57 -31.17
N PHE A 154 -28.73 -4.40 -30.78
CA PHE A 154 -28.87 -3.88 -29.41
C PHE A 154 -30.36 -3.65 -29.05
N LYS A 155 -31.12 -2.98 -29.94
CA LYS A 155 -32.56 -2.75 -29.73
C LYS A 155 -33.35 -4.04 -29.54
N LYS A 156 -33.02 -5.09 -30.32
CA LYS A 156 -33.67 -6.40 -30.20
C LYS A 156 -33.41 -7.02 -28.81
N TYR A 157 -32.16 -7.02 -28.36
CA TYR A 157 -31.81 -7.56 -27.03
C TYR A 157 -32.49 -6.80 -25.88
N VAL A 158 -32.59 -5.48 -25.98
CA VAL A 158 -33.30 -4.66 -24.98
C VAL A 158 -34.79 -5.01 -24.94
N GLN A 159 -35.44 -5.11 -26.10
CA GLN A 159 -36.87 -5.46 -26.18
C GLN A 159 -37.16 -6.86 -25.64
N ASP A 160 -36.35 -7.85 -26.00
CA ASP A 160 -36.49 -9.23 -25.51
C ASP A 160 -36.33 -9.28 -23.97
N ARG A 161 -35.42 -8.48 -23.41
CA ARG A 161 -35.22 -8.36 -21.96
C ARG A 161 -36.39 -7.67 -21.25
N ILE A 162 -36.94 -6.60 -21.83
CA ILE A 162 -38.11 -5.92 -21.29
C ILE A 162 -39.30 -6.88 -21.19
N LEU A 163 -39.59 -7.63 -22.25
CA LEU A 163 -40.70 -8.58 -22.26
C LEU A 163 -40.51 -9.72 -21.24
N LYS A 164 -39.25 -10.13 -20.98
CA LYS A 164 -38.92 -11.20 -20.03
C LYS A 164 -38.96 -10.73 -18.57
N GLU A 165 -38.39 -9.57 -18.25
CA GLU A 165 -38.33 -9.05 -16.88
C GLU A 165 -39.61 -8.31 -16.48
N HIS A 166 -40.33 -7.72 -17.44
CA HIS A 166 -41.55 -6.95 -17.21
C HIS A 166 -42.68 -7.40 -18.17
N PRO A 167 -43.40 -8.50 -17.88
CA PRO A 167 -44.48 -8.99 -18.75
C PRO A 167 -45.64 -7.98 -18.88
N ASN A 168 -45.89 -7.19 -17.83
CA ASN A 168 -46.92 -6.15 -17.81
C ASN A 168 -46.42 -4.78 -18.32
N TYR A 169 -45.27 -4.73 -19.00
CA TYR A 169 -44.67 -3.47 -19.48
C TYR A 169 -45.66 -2.59 -20.25
N ARG A 170 -46.60 -3.19 -20.99
CA ARG A 170 -47.59 -2.46 -21.79
C ARG A 170 -48.58 -1.66 -20.95
N SER A 171 -48.91 -2.10 -19.73
CA SER A 171 -49.84 -1.43 -18.82
C SER A 171 -49.20 -0.36 -17.94
N TYR A 172 -47.89 -0.18 -18.02
CA TYR A 172 -47.16 0.81 -17.22
C TYR A 172 -47.40 2.25 -17.72
N ASP A 173 -47.29 3.21 -16.80
CA ASP A 173 -47.31 4.64 -17.14
C ASP A 173 -46.05 5.06 -17.91
N LEU A 174 -46.12 6.19 -18.59
CA LEU A 174 -45.04 6.69 -19.45
C LEU A 174 -43.73 6.97 -18.71
N ASN A 175 -43.79 7.30 -17.41
CA ASN A 175 -42.60 7.62 -16.62
C ASN A 175 -41.93 6.34 -16.12
N THR A 176 -42.70 5.34 -15.68
CA THR A 176 -42.12 4.04 -15.31
C THR A 176 -41.60 3.27 -16.52
N LYS A 177 -42.27 3.36 -17.67
CA LYS A 177 -41.77 2.79 -18.94
C LYS A 177 -40.37 3.28 -19.29
N ARG A 178 -40.16 4.60 -19.27
CA ARG A 178 -38.85 5.21 -19.54
C ARG A 178 -37.77 4.76 -18.56
N LYS A 179 -38.09 4.67 -17.25
CA LYS A 179 -37.13 4.20 -16.24
C LYS A 179 -36.74 2.74 -16.47
N VAL A 180 -37.71 1.88 -16.74
CA VAL A 180 -37.48 0.45 -17.01
C VAL A 180 -36.64 0.25 -18.27
N GLU A 181 -36.92 1.00 -19.34
CA GLU A 181 -36.10 1.00 -20.56
C GLU A 181 -34.66 1.43 -20.27
N GLU A 182 -34.45 2.56 -19.59
CA GLU A 182 -33.11 3.06 -19.25
C GLU A 182 -32.32 2.06 -18.39
N ASP A 183 -32.95 1.44 -17.39
CA ASP A 183 -32.30 0.47 -16.51
C ASP A 183 -31.90 -0.81 -17.26
N ILE A 184 -32.76 -1.29 -18.17
CA ILE A 184 -32.48 -2.48 -18.98
C ILE A 184 -31.41 -2.17 -20.03
N GLU A 185 -31.43 -1.00 -20.67
CA GLU A 185 -30.38 -0.57 -21.60
C GLU A 185 -29.00 -0.58 -20.94
N ILE A 186 -28.90 -0.10 -19.70
CA ILE A 186 -27.65 -0.11 -18.93
C ILE A 186 -27.18 -1.54 -18.64
N LYS A 187 -28.07 -2.42 -18.17
CA LYS A 187 -27.74 -3.83 -17.89
C LYS A 187 -27.25 -4.55 -19.16
N VAL A 188 -28.00 -4.41 -20.25
CA VAL A 188 -27.72 -5.06 -21.54
C VAL A 188 -26.41 -4.54 -22.14
N PHE A 189 -26.12 -3.24 -22.02
CA PHE A 189 -24.84 -2.66 -22.40
C PHE A 189 -23.67 -3.25 -21.60
N GLN A 190 -23.82 -3.40 -20.28
CA GLN A 190 -22.78 -3.99 -19.42
C GLN A 190 -22.50 -5.47 -19.78
N GLU A 191 -23.54 -6.27 -20.05
CA GLU A 191 -23.39 -7.67 -20.47
C GLU A 191 -22.67 -7.80 -21.83
N MET A 192 -22.98 -6.92 -22.79
CA MET A 192 -22.29 -6.88 -24.08
C MET A 192 -20.82 -6.48 -23.95
N GLU A 193 -20.51 -5.46 -23.13
CA GLU A 193 -19.12 -5.05 -22.93
C GLU A 193 -18.29 -6.14 -22.20
N LEU A 194 -18.91 -6.92 -21.31
CA LEU A 194 -18.27 -8.05 -20.64
C LEU A 194 -18.03 -9.25 -21.56
N SER A 195 -18.89 -9.46 -22.56
CA SER A 195 -18.73 -10.53 -23.55
C SER A 195 -17.71 -10.18 -24.62
N ASP A 196 -17.68 -8.94 -25.10
CA ASP A 196 -16.68 -8.45 -26.06
C ASP A 196 -15.24 -8.43 -25.50
N LYS A 197 -15.06 -8.34 -24.18
CA LYS A 197 -13.73 -8.39 -23.51
C LYS A 197 -13.17 -9.80 -23.30
N LYS A 198 -13.94 -10.86 -23.55
CA LYS A 198 -13.51 -12.25 -23.34
C LYS A 198 -12.66 -12.90 -24.44
N PRO A 199 -12.39 -12.35 -25.65
CA PRO A 199 -11.51 -13.00 -26.60
C PRO A 199 -10.18 -12.24 -26.74
N THR A 200 -9.24 -12.39 -25.80
CA THR A 200 -7.77 -12.28 -25.99
C THR A 200 -7.01 -12.36 -24.65
N GLN A 201 -7.10 -13.50 -23.95
CA GLN A 201 -6.06 -13.94 -23.00
C GLN A 201 -5.50 -15.30 -23.43
N SER A 202 -5.05 -15.36 -24.67
CA SER A 202 -4.15 -16.39 -25.17
C SER A 202 -3.32 -15.77 -26.27
N LYS A 203 -2.26 -15.05 -25.87
CA LYS A 203 -0.98 -14.90 -26.55
C LYS A 203 -0.16 -13.84 -25.80
N ASN A 204 1.05 -14.25 -25.42
CA ASN A 204 2.21 -13.45 -25.04
C ASN A 204 2.31 -13.00 -23.58
N SER A 205 2.83 -13.93 -22.78
CA SER A 205 3.81 -13.66 -21.74
C SER A 205 5.05 -12.95 -22.31
N GLY A 206 5.35 -11.76 -21.80
CA GLY A 206 6.60 -11.03 -22.02
C GLY A 206 6.71 -9.91 -20.98
N SER A 207 7.75 -9.98 -20.14
CA SER A 207 8.09 -9.00 -19.11
C SER A 207 8.38 -7.62 -19.70
N GLY A 208 7.93 -6.56 -19.03
CA GLY A 208 8.36 -5.19 -19.30
C GLY A 208 7.74 -4.22 -18.30
N SER A 209 8.57 -3.66 -17.44
CA SER A 209 8.22 -2.55 -16.54
C SER A 209 7.75 -1.31 -17.30
N SER A 210 6.99 -0.48 -16.58
CA SER A 210 6.76 0.95 -16.83
C SER A 210 5.79 1.29 -17.95
N GLY A 211 4.62 1.79 -17.54
CA GLY A 211 3.66 2.43 -18.43
C GLY A 211 2.37 2.71 -17.69
N GLY A 212 2.26 3.91 -17.11
CA GLY A 212 1.01 4.46 -16.61
C GLY A 212 0.04 4.62 -17.78
N GLY A 213 -0.73 3.59 -18.05
CA GLY A 213 -1.77 3.55 -19.07
C GLY A 213 -3.09 3.30 -18.38
N SER A 214 -3.93 4.33 -18.41
CA SER A 214 -5.34 4.31 -18.05
C SER A 214 -6.07 3.18 -18.79
N ASN A 215 -6.20 2.02 -18.15
CA ASN A 215 -7.10 0.96 -18.61
C ASN A 215 -8.51 1.24 -18.09
N GLY A 216 -9.34 1.74 -19.00
CA GLY A 216 -10.77 1.88 -18.83
C GLY A 216 -11.47 0.52 -18.76
N GLY A 217 -12.48 0.46 -17.90
CA GLY A 217 -13.59 -0.49 -18.01
C GLY A 217 -13.33 -1.90 -17.49
N SER A 218 -13.54 -2.09 -16.20
CA SER A 218 -14.13 -3.32 -15.66
C SER A 218 -14.96 -2.91 -14.45
N GLY A 219 -16.27 -2.97 -14.61
CA GLY A 219 -17.26 -2.67 -13.57
C GLY A 219 -17.41 -3.81 -12.57
N SER A 220 -16.30 -4.34 -12.04
CA SER A 220 -16.38 -5.08 -10.79
C SER A 220 -16.18 -4.08 -9.66
N VAL A 221 -17.14 -4.00 -8.74
CA VAL A 221 -17.03 -3.19 -7.51
C VAL A 221 -15.80 -3.57 -6.66
N THR A 222 -15.12 -4.67 -6.98
CA THR A 222 -13.83 -5.08 -6.40
C THR A 222 -12.60 -4.40 -7.03
N ASP A 223 -12.70 -3.86 -8.26
CA ASP A 223 -11.62 -3.12 -8.95
C ASP A 223 -11.64 -1.61 -8.64
N LEU A 224 -12.53 -1.20 -7.74
CA LEU A 224 -12.39 0.08 -7.06
C LEU A 224 -11.13 -0.04 -6.20
N LEU A 225 -10.06 0.66 -6.61
CA LEU A 225 -8.82 0.82 -5.84
C LEU A 225 -9.08 1.08 -4.35
N ILE A 226 -10.23 1.64 -3.99
CA ILE A 226 -10.73 1.88 -2.63
C ILE A 226 -11.09 0.61 -1.86
N VAL A 227 -11.82 -0.34 -2.47
CA VAL A 227 -12.17 -1.62 -1.82
C VAL A 227 -10.89 -2.42 -1.59
N GLN A 228 -9.98 -2.39 -2.55
CA GLN A 228 -8.64 -2.97 -2.38
C GLN A 228 -7.84 -2.23 -1.29
N LEU A 229 -7.88 -0.88 -1.23
CA LEU A 229 -7.18 -0.09 -0.21
C LEU A 229 -7.70 -0.30 1.21
N LEU A 230 -9.00 -0.49 1.37
CA LEU A 230 -9.63 -0.71 2.68
C LEU A 230 -9.46 -2.16 3.16
N LEU A 231 -9.41 -3.12 2.24
CA LEU A 231 -9.14 -4.53 2.57
C LEU A 231 -7.64 -4.85 2.69
N LEU A 232 -6.74 -4.02 2.14
CA LEU A 232 -5.29 -4.21 2.20
C LEU A 232 -4.76 -4.40 3.64
N PRO A 233 -5.11 -3.58 4.64
CA PRO A 233 -4.67 -3.79 6.02
C PRO A 233 -5.08 -5.16 6.56
N LYS A 234 -6.30 -5.61 6.26
CA LYS A 234 -6.79 -6.94 6.65
C LYS A 234 -5.94 -8.03 6.00
N TYR A 235 -5.69 -7.96 4.69
CA TYR A 235 -4.86 -8.95 4.00
C TYR A 235 -3.41 -8.95 4.49
N ILE A 236 -2.84 -7.78 4.77
CA ILE A 236 -1.50 -7.63 5.35
C ILE A 236 -1.45 -8.27 6.73
N LEU A 237 -2.44 -8.05 7.60
CA LEU A 237 -2.50 -8.68 8.92
C LEU A 237 -2.61 -10.21 8.82
N PHE A 238 -3.50 -10.73 7.98
CA PHE A 238 -3.60 -12.18 7.75
C PHE A 238 -2.29 -12.76 7.21
N TYR A 239 -1.61 -12.04 6.32
CA TYR A 239 -0.31 -12.44 5.81
C TYR A 239 0.74 -12.45 6.92
N ILE A 240 0.81 -11.41 7.76
CA ILE A 240 1.75 -11.33 8.89
C ILE A 240 1.50 -12.48 9.88
N LEU A 241 0.24 -12.71 10.26
CA LEU A 241 -0.14 -13.81 11.16
C LEU A 241 0.22 -15.17 10.56
N TRP A 242 0.01 -15.36 9.26
CA TRP A 242 0.41 -16.57 8.55
C TRP A 242 1.93 -16.76 8.57
N ASN A 243 2.72 -15.70 8.35
CA ASN A 243 4.18 -15.75 8.44
C ASN A 243 4.66 -16.06 9.86
N ILE A 244 4.07 -15.44 10.89
CA ILE A 244 4.41 -15.72 12.30
C ILE A 244 4.13 -17.18 12.61
N LYS A 245 2.94 -17.70 12.23
CA LYS A 245 2.59 -19.12 12.39
C LYS A 245 3.64 -20.01 11.72
N TRP A 246 4.04 -19.68 10.49
CA TRP A 246 5.04 -20.43 9.74
C TRP A 246 6.42 -20.44 10.41
N VAL A 247 6.90 -19.29 10.88
CA VAL A 247 8.19 -19.18 11.59
C VAL A 247 8.16 -19.97 12.90
N VAL A 248 7.08 -19.85 13.68
CA VAL A 248 6.94 -20.61 14.93
C VAL A 248 6.91 -22.12 14.65
N LYS A 249 6.05 -22.56 13.72
CA LYS A 249 5.84 -23.98 13.43
C LYS A 249 7.08 -24.65 12.81
N TYR A 250 7.68 -24.03 11.80
CA TYR A 250 8.73 -24.67 11.00
C TYR A 250 10.15 -24.28 11.43
N THR A 251 10.38 -23.06 11.93
CA THR A 251 11.72 -22.61 12.33
C THR A 251 12.01 -22.90 13.81
N ILE A 252 11.06 -22.62 14.70
CA ILE A 252 11.26 -22.78 16.15
C ILE A 252 10.91 -24.20 16.59
N LEU A 253 9.73 -24.70 16.21
CA LEU A 253 9.22 -26.00 16.64
C LEU A 253 9.77 -27.16 15.80
N LYS A 254 10.36 -26.87 14.63
CA LYS A 254 10.96 -27.84 13.70
C LYS A 254 10.02 -29.00 13.32
N GLU A 255 8.73 -28.72 13.22
CA GLU A 255 7.75 -29.71 12.78
C GLU A 255 7.89 -29.99 11.27
N GLU A 256 7.45 -31.18 10.83
CA GLU A 256 7.35 -31.48 9.40
C GLU A 256 6.28 -30.61 8.72
N TYR A 257 6.53 -30.23 7.46
CA TYR A 257 5.55 -29.46 6.68
C TYR A 257 4.24 -30.25 6.53
N ASP A 258 3.10 -29.60 6.82
CA ASP A 258 1.78 -30.16 6.51
C ASP A 258 1.63 -30.35 4.99
N ASP A 259 0.79 -31.29 4.55
CA ASP A 259 0.58 -31.55 3.13
C ASP A 259 0.10 -30.31 2.35
N CYS A 260 -0.74 -29.48 2.97
CA CYS A 260 -1.15 -28.18 2.42
C CYS A 260 0.03 -27.22 2.22
N ASP A 261 0.96 -27.17 3.17
CA ASP A 261 2.14 -26.30 3.12
C ASP A 261 3.18 -26.83 2.13
N LYS A 262 3.36 -28.16 2.05
CA LYS A 262 4.16 -28.81 1.01
C LYS A 262 3.62 -28.48 -0.40
N MET A 263 2.29 -28.52 -0.59
CA MET A 263 1.65 -28.11 -1.85
C MET A 263 1.87 -26.62 -2.14
N TYR A 264 1.78 -25.77 -1.12
CA TYR A 264 2.03 -24.33 -1.26
C TYR A 264 3.47 -24.05 -1.72
N ILE A 265 4.47 -24.68 -1.09
CA ILE A 265 5.89 -24.53 -1.45
C ILE A 265 6.14 -25.02 -2.88
N THR A 266 5.66 -26.21 -3.21
CA THR A 266 5.80 -26.82 -4.55
C THR A 266 5.22 -25.89 -5.62
N ARG A 267 4.00 -25.40 -5.40
CA ARG A 267 3.34 -24.45 -6.31
C ARG A 267 4.14 -23.15 -6.45
N LYS A 268 4.69 -22.64 -5.35
CA LYS A 268 5.48 -21.39 -5.33
C LYS A 268 6.81 -21.56 -6.07
N CYS A 269 7.49 -22.68 -5.91
CA CYS A 269 8.73 -23.02 -6.63
C CYS A 269 8.49 -23.12 -8.14
N MET A 270 7.36 -23.72 -8.54
CA MET A 270 6.96 -23.83 -9.95
C MET A 270 6.40 -22.53 -10.56
N ASN A 271 6.25 -21.47 -9.75
CA ASN A 271 5.64 -20.21 -10.13
C ASN A 271 4.23 -20.35 -10.76
N ILE A 272 3.42 -21.29 -10.23
CA ILE A 272 2.06 -21.56 -10.73
C ILE A 272 1.03 -20.75 -9.91
N PRO A 273 0.18 -19.91 -10.54
CA PRO A 273 -0.91 -19.23 -9.85
C PRO A 273 -1.92 -20.23 -9.27
N LEU A 274 -2.52 -19.91 -8.11
CA LEU A 274 -3.47 -20.80 -7.43
C LEU A 274 -4.62 -21.27 -8.33
N LYS A 275 -5.19 -20.37 -9.14
CA LYS A 275 -6.26 -20.70 -10.08
C LYS A 275 -5.85 -21.78 -11.09
N LYS A 276 -4.62 -21.69 -11.60
CA LYS A 276 -4.07 -22.68 -12.55
C LYS A 276 -3.75 -24.00 -11.87
N TRP A 277 -3.25 -23.95 -10.63
CA TRP A 277 -2.99 -25.15 -9.83
C TRP A 277 -4.27 -25.97 -9.57
N ASN A 278 -5.39 -25.30 -9.28
CA ASN A 278 -6.66 -25.97 -8.99
C ASN A 278 -7.25 -26.69 -10.22
N ILE A 279 -6.97 -26.19 -11.43
CA ILE A 279 -7.44 -26.77 -12.70
C ILE A 279 -6.53 -27.93 -13.15
N LEU A 280 -5.32 -28.03 -12.61
CA LEU A 280 -4.36 -29.07 -12.95
C LEU A 280 -4.92 -30.46 -12.60
N ARG A 281 -4.68 -31.45 -13.47
CA ARG A 281 -5.09 -32.82 -13.20
C ARG A 281 -4.35 -33.41 -12.01
N GLU A 282 -4.97 -34.37 -11.34
CA GLU A 282 -4.47 -34.89 -10.07
C GLU A 282 -3.20 -35.75 -10.23
N ASP A 283 -3.04 -36.40 -11.38
CA ASP A 283 -1.83 -37.10 -11.80
C ASP A 283 -0.62 -36.15 -11.94
N GLU A 284 -0.83 -34.98 -12.56
CA GLU A 284 0.20 -33.95 -12.70
C GLU A 284 0.58 -33.35 -11.35
N LYS A 285 -0.40 -33.09 -10.47
CA LYS A 285 -0.12 -32.64 -9.09
C LYS A 285 0.70 -33.68 -8.33
N LYS A 286 0.34 -34.97 -8.42
CA LYS A 286 1.10 -36.06 -7.80
C LYS A 286 2.52 -36.15 -8.34
N MET A 287 2.72 -35.98 -9.65
CA MET A 287 4.05 -35.96 -10.25
C MET A 287 4.92 -34.81 -9.73
N LEU A 288 4.34 -33.62 -9.58
CA LEU A 288 5.04 -32.47 -8.99
C LEU A 288 5.34 -32.68 -7.51
N MET A 289 4.44 -33.34 -6.78
CA MET A 289 4.62 -33.67 -5.37
C MET A 289 5.73 -34.71 -5.13
N LYS A 290 5.90 -35.66 -6.06
CA LYS A 290 6.99 -36.65 -6.01
C LYS A 290 8.38 -36.02 -6.04
N LYS A 291 8.53 -34.82 -6.61
CA LYS A 291 9.80 -34.09 -6.64
C LYS A 291 10.23 -33.54 -5.26
N LYS A 292 9.36 -33.61 -4.25
CA LYS A 292 9.63 -33.18 -2.86
C LYS A 292 10.35 -31.82 -2.77
N LEU A 293 9.85 -30.83 -3.52
CA LEU A 293 10.47 -29.49 -3.65
C LEU A 293 10.45 -28.64 -2.37
N TRP A 294 9.87 -29.16 -1.28
CA TRP A 294 9.95 -28.56 0.05
C TRP A 294 11.25 -28.92 0.79
N ILE A 295 12.03 -29.87 0.28
CA ILE A 295 13.38 -30.18 0.75
C ILE A 295 14.35 -29.27 0.01
N LYS A 296 15.20 -28.57 0.75
CA LYS A 296 16.11 -27.55 0.22
C LYS A 296 17.07 -28.10 -0.85
N GLU A 297 17.61 -29.29 -0.64
CA GLU A 297 18.53 -29.96 -1.56
C GLU A 297 17.86 -30.24 -2.93
N ASN A 298 16.68 -30.87 -2.92
CA ASN A 298 15.90 -31.13 -4.14
C ASN A 298 15.47 -29.84 -4.85
N GLN A 299 15.23 -28.79 -4.08
CA GLN A 299 14.87 -27.47 -4.62
C GLN A 299 16.06 -26.84 -5.36
N GLU A 300 17.26 -26.94 -4.80
CA GLU A 300 18.50 -26.43 -5.42
C GLU A 300 18.82 -27.19 -6.70
N GLU A 301 18.78 -28.53 -6.68
CA GLU A 301 18.98 -29.38 -7.86
C GLU A 301 17.97 -29.03 -8.97
N PHE A 302 16.70 -28.84 -8.61
CA PHE A 302 15.67 -28.45 -9.56
C PHE A 302 15.93 -27.08 -10.20
N PHE A 303 16.39 -26.10 -9.42
CA PHE A 303 16.75 -24.78 -9.96
C PHE A 303 17.99 -24.84 -10.84
N GLU A 304 18.95 -25.71 -10.54
CA GLU A 304 20.11 -25.97 -11.40
C GLU A 304 19.69 -26.61 -12.72
N GLU A 305 18.81 -27.62 -12.68
CA GLU A 305 18.26 -28.26 -13.89
C GLU A 305 17.53 -27.25 -14.79
N ILE A 306 16.74 -26.34 -14.20
CA ILE A 306 16.08 -25.26 -14.95
C ILE A 306 17.11 -24.31 -15.55
N LYS A 307 18.11 -23.87 -14.79
CA LYS A 307 19.15 -22.96 -15.26
C LYS A 307 19.95 -23.58 -16.40
N GLU A 308 20.27 -24.86 -16.31
CA GLU A 308 20.99 -25.59 -17.34
C GLU A 308 20.14 -25.74 -18.62
N LYS A 309 18.86 -26.12 -18.49
CA LYS A 309 17.93 -26.15 -19.64
C LYS A 309 17.81 -24.79 -20.32
N GLN A 310 17.69 -23.70 -19.55
CA GLN A 310 17.66 -22.34 -20.10
C GLN A 310 18.98 -21.97 -20.77
N ARG A 311 20.12 -22.36 -20.19
CA ARG A 311 21.46 -22.14 -20.78
C ARG A 311 21.61 -22.90 -22.10
N LEU A 312 21.22 -24.17 -22.15
CA LEU A 312 21.25 -25.00 -23.37
C LEU A 312 20.33 -24.44 -24.45
N HIS A 313 19.10 -24.04 -24.10
CA HIS A 313 18.17 -23.39 -25.03
C HIS A 313 18.71 -22.04 -25.54
N LYS A 314 19.36 -21.26 -24.67
CA LYS A 314 20.03 -20.02 -25.06
C LYS A 314 21.19 -20.30 -26.03
N ILE A 315 22.01 -21.30 -25.75
CA ILE A 315 23.13 -21.71 -26.62
C ILE A 315 22.63 -22.25 -27.97
N SER A 316 21.54 -23.00 -27.99
CA SER A 316 20.96 -23.56 -29.21
C SER A 316 20.31 -22.47 -30.10
N SER A 317 19.84 -21.37 -29.50
CA SER A 317 19.20 -20.26 -30.21
C SER A 317 20.09 -19.59 -31.27
N ALA A 318 19.55 -19.45 -32.48
CA ALA A 318 20.23 -18.79 -33.60
C ALA A 318 20.64 -17.33 -33.29
N LYS A 319 19.81 -16.60 -32.53
CA LYS A 319 20.07 -15.19 -32.12
C LYS A 319 21.29 -15.10 -31.20
N TYR A 320 21.45 -16.05 -30.28
CA TYR A 320 22.61 -16.12 -29.39
C TYR A 320 23.89 -16.52 -30.14
N LYS A 321 23.79 -17.47 -31.08
CA LYS A 321 24.92 -17.81 -31.97
C LYS A 321 25.32 -16.62 -32.86
N LYS A 322 24.36 -15.80 -33.32
CA LYS A 322 24.63 -14.53 -34.03
C LYS A 322 25.34 -13.53 -33.13
N GLN A 323 24.88 -13.36 -31.89
CA GLN A 323 25.53 -12.51 -30.88
C GLN A 323 27.01 -12.87 -30.70
N MET A 324 27.32 -14.15 -30.50
CA MET A 324 28.70 -14.61 -30.32
C MET A 324 29.57 -14.37 -31.56
N ARG A 325 29.01 -14.51 -32.77
CA ARG A 325 29.72 -14.19 -34.03
C ARG A 325 30.01 -12.70 -34.16
N MET A 326 29.07 -11.83 -33.83
CA MET A 326 29.25 -10.37 -33.88
C MET A 326 30.26 -9.89 -32.84
N LYS A 327 30.22 -10.45 -31.63
CA LYS A 327 31.19 -10.16 -30.55
C LYS A 327 32.62 -10.50 -30.97
N LYS A 328 32.83 -11.63 -31.66
CA LYS A 328 34.15 -12.00 -32.22
C LYS A 328 34.64 -11.01 -33.28
N LYS A 329 33.74 -10.32 -33.97
CA LYS A 329 34.05 -9.29 -34.97
C LYS A 329 34.18 -7.87 -34.38
N GLY A 330 34.12 -7.72 -33.05
CA GLY A 330 34.24 -6.42 -32.36
C GLY A 330 32.94 -5.61 -32.29
N PHE A 331 31.80 -6.16 -32.72
CA PHE A 331 30.50 -5.46 -32.69
C PHE A 331 29.68 -5.83 -31.45
N SER A 332 29.01 -4.84 -30.86
CA SER A 332 28.01 -5.07 -29.80
C SER A 332 26.67 -5.48 -30.42
N PHE A 333 26.19 -6.67 -30.04
CA PHE A 333 24.84 -7.15 -30.34
C PHE A 333 24.28 -7.73 -29.05
N ASN A 334 23.03 -7.43 -28.71
CA ASN A 334 22.37 -7.97 -27.53
C ASN A 334 21.39 -9.07 -27.94
N TYR A 335 21.36 -10.18 -27.20
CA TYR A 335 20.40 -11.25 -27.44
C TYR A 335 18.98 -10.87 -26.98
N ASN A 336 18.87 -10.01 -25.98
CA ASN A 336 17.60 -9.61 -25.38
C ASN A 336 16.93 -8.42 -26.08
N ASP A 337 17.67 -7.69 -26.93
CA ASP A 337 17.15 -6.66 -27.83
C ASP A 337 16.76 -7.35 -29.14
#